data_AF-A0A365YPU1-F1
#
_entry.id   AF-A0A365YPU1-F1
#
_cell.length_a   1.000
_cell.length_b   1.000
_cell.length_c   1.000
_cell.angle_alpha   90.00
_cell.angle_beta   90.00
_cell.angle_gamma   90.00
#
_symmetry.space_group_name_H-M   'P 1'
#
loop_
_entity.id
_entity.type
_entity.pdbx_description
1 polymer ?
#
loop_
_entity_poly.entity_id
_entity_poly.type
_entity_poly.pdbx_seq_one_letter_code
_entity_poly.pdbx_strand_id
1 'polypeptide(L)' 'HTYKSVYGRLRWEDQAQTVTSGFYSMCMGRYVHPSQRRTLTAQEAARLQFIPDSFSFDTVTSRSALAGMIGNAVPP' A
#
# COMPACT_ATOMS: atom_id res chain seq x y z
N HIS A 1 -12.91 21.79 -5.95
CA HIS A 1 -11.86 20.96 -5.31
C HIS A 1 -11.84 19.58 -5.95
N THR A 2 -10.89 19.31 -6.85
CA THR A 2 -10.79 18.01 -7.53
C THR A 2 -9.99 17.06 -6.65
N TYR A 3 -10.63 16.03 -6.11
CA TYR A 3 -10.00 14.93 -5.38
C TYR A 3 -9.12 14.11 -6.34
N LYS A 4 -7.89 14.59 -6.62
CA LYS A 4 -6.96 13.98 -7.60
C LYS A 4 -6.41 12.59 -7.19
N SER A 5 -6.63 12.14 -5.95
CA SER A 5 -6.06 10.89 -5.43
C SER A 5 -7.06 9.74 -5.28
N VAL A 6 -8.36 9.96 -5.40
CA VAL A 6 -9.36 8.89 -5.21
C VAL A 6 -9.36 8.00 -6.45
N TYR A 7 -9.22 6.69 -6.28
CA TYR A 7 -9.01 5.71 -7.36
C TYR A 7 -7.72 5.90 -8.20
N GLY A 8 -6.72 6.58 -7.64
CA GLY A 8 -5.46 6.79 -8.34
C GLY A 8 -4.71 5.48 -8.61
N ARG A 9 -4.11 5.36 -9.81
CA ARG A 9 -3.09 4.34 -10.10
C ARG A 9 -1.69 4.86 -9.79
N LEU A 10 -0.87 4.03 -9.17
CA LEU A 10 0.56 4.26 -9.07
C LEU A 10 1.18 4.32 -10.47
N ARG A 11 2.28 5.06 -10.58
CA ARG A 11 3.06 5.18 -11.81
C ARG A 11 4.49 4.84 -11.46
N TRP A 12 5.19 4.13 -12.35
CA TRP A 12 6.58 3.72 -12.13
C TRP A 12 7.54 4.92 -11.99
N GLU A 13 7.20 6.03 -12.63
CA GLU A 13 8.05 7.21 -12.77
C GLU A 13 7.68 8.32 -11.78
N ASP A 14 6.65 8.09 -10.94
CA ASP A 14 6.10 9.08 -10.01
C ASP A 14 6.30 8.60 -8.56
N GLN A 15 6.39 9.53 -7.62
CA GLN A 15 6.55 9.17 -6.22
C GLN A 15 5.29 8.48 -5.69
N ALA A 16 5.47 7.40 -4.95
CA ALA A 16 4.37 6.72 -4.30
C ALA A 16 3.80 7.59 -3.17
N GLN A 17 2.46 7.59 -3.02
CA GLN A 17 1.81 8.19 -1.87
C GLN A 17 2.13 7.38 -0.61
N THR A 18 2.10 8.04 0.55
CA THR A 18 2.15 7.38 1.86
C THR A 18 1.18 6.19 1.91
N VAL A 19 1.74 5.00 2.10
CA VAL A 19 0.99 3.75 2.31
C VAL A 19 0.36 3.83 3.69
N THR A 20 -0.97 3.79 3.75
CA THR A 20 -1.75 3.82 5.00
C THR A 20 -2.44 2.48 5.22
N SER A 21 -2.99 2.26 6.41
CA SER A 21 -3.73 1.03 6.74
C SER A 21 -4.95 0.74 5.86
N GLY A 22 -5.38 1.73 5.07
CA GLY A 22 -6.47 1.60 4.10
C GLY A 22 -6.04 1.27 2.67
N PHE A 23 -4.79 0.84 2.41
CA PHE A 23 -4.29 0.65 1.03
C PHE A 23 -5.05 -0.41 0.21
N TYR A 24 -5.80 -1.31 0.87
CA TYR A 24 -6.73 -2.23 0.19
C TYR A 24 -7.94 -1.54 -0.42
N SER A 25 -8.20 -0.29 -0.05
CA SER A 25 -9.34 0.49 -0.50
C SER A 25 -8.90 1.57 -1.47
N MET A 26 -9.43 1.53 -2.69
CA MET A 26 -9.14 2.50 -3.75
C MET A 26 -9.65 3.90 -3.41
N CYS A 27 -10.62 4.00 -2.50
CA CYS A 27 -11.18 5.27 -2.03
C CYS A 27 -10.20 6.09 -1.18
N MET A 28 -9.25 5.42 -0.52
CA MET A 28 -8.33 6.06 0.43
C MET A 28 -7.13 6.72 -0.24
N GLY A 29 -6.90 6.46 -1.52
CA GLY A 29 -5.79 7.08 -2.25
C GLY A 29 -5.33 6.32 -3.48
N ARG A 30 -4.11 6.66 -3.90
CA ARG A 30 -3.45 6.10 -5.07
C ARG A 30 -2.79 4.76 -4.73
N TYR A 31 -3.60 3.72 -4.57
CA TYR A 31 -3.14 2.37 -4.19
C TYR A 31 -3.40 1.30 -5.27
N VAL A 32 -3.79 1.70 -6.48
CA VAL A 32 -4.00 0.76 -7.58
C VAL A 32 -2.69 0.48 -8.31
N HIS A 33 -2.41 -0.78 -8.60
CA HIS A 33 -1.21 -1.20 -9.31
C HIS A 33 -1.15 -0.55 -10.71
N PRO A 34 0.02 -0.09 -11.19
CA PRO A 34 0.16 0.59 -12.49
C PRO A 34 -0.34 -0.27 -13.66
N SER A 35 0.07 -1.54 -13.68
CA SER A 35 -0.20 -2.45 -14.80
C SER A 35 -1.39 -3.39 -14.59
N GLN A 36 -1.87 -3.59 -13.35
CA GLN A 36 -2.88 -4.60 -13.03
C GLN A 36 -4.13 -3.92 -12.46
N ARG A 37 -5.31 -4.45 -12.78
CA ARG A 37 -6.61 -3.91 -12.29
C ARG A 37 -6.91 -4.37 -10.86
N ARG A 38 -5.93 -4.26 -9.95
CA ARG A 38 -6.02 -4.61 -8.53
C ARG A 38 -5.36 -3.54 -7.66
N THR A 39 -5.73 -3.47 -6.38
CA THR A 39 -4.96 -2.71 -5.39
C THR A 39 -3.61 -3.36 -5.10
N LEU A 40 -2.71 -2.59 -4.51
CA LEU A 40 -1.45 -3.11 -4.00
C LEU A 40 -1.67 -4.28 -3.04
N THR A 41 -0.77 -5.25 -3.14
CA THR A 41 -0.60 -6.31 -2.17
C THR A 41 0.20 -5.81 -0.97
N ALA A 42 0.10 -6.54 0.14
CA ALA A 42 0.86 -6.23 1.34
C ALA A 42 2.38 -6.22 1.10
N GLN A 43 2.90 -7.12 0.27
CA GLN A 43 4.32 -7.16 -0.07
C GLN A 43 4.75 -5.93 -0.88
N GLU A 44 3.95 -5.52 -1.87
CA GLU A 44 4.25 -4.30 -2.65
C GLU A 44 4.17 -3.04 -1.75
N ALA A 45 3.18 -2.99 -0.85
CA ALA A 45 3.03 -1.93 0.13
C ALA A 45 4.22 -1.88 1.13
N ALA A 46 4.69 -3.04 1.57
CA ALA A 46 5.85 -3.18 2.45
C ALA A 46 7.15 -2.70 1.75
N ARG A 47 7.36 -3.10 0.49
CA ARG A 47 8.49 -2.61 -0.33
C ARG A 47 8.49 -1.09 -0.48
N LEU A 48 7.33 -0.48 -0.66
CA LEU A 48 7.18 0.98 -0.75
C LEU A 48 7.56 1.69 0.56
N GLN A 49 7.47 1.01 1.70
CA GLN A 49 7.91 1.49 3.00
C GLN A 49 9.31 1.01 3.39
N PHE A 50 10.10 0.50 2.43
CA PHE A 50 11.45 -0.01 2.67
C PHE A 50 11.51 -1.19 3.66
N ILE A 51 10.41 -1.92 3.85
CA ILE A 51 10.40 -3.16 4.62
C ILE A 51 11.10 -4.25 3.78
N PRO A 52 12.02 -5.01 4.36
CA PRO A 52 12.72 -6.06 3.63
C PRO A 52 11.77 -7.20 3.23
N ASP A 53 11.99 -7.76 2.04
CA ASP A 53 11.20 -8.89 1.50
C ASP A 53 11.30 -10.17 2.35
N SER A 54 12.30 -10.25 3.23
CA SER A 54 12.45 -11.36 4.19
C SER A 54 11.44 -11.29 5.34
N PHE A 55 10.75 -10.16 5.51
CA PHE A 55 9.73 -10.02 6.55
C PHE A 55 8.48 -10.81 6.17
N SER A 56 8.36 -12.01 6.74
CA SER A 56 7.21 -12.88 6.54
C SER A 56 6.08 -12.45 7.45
N PHE A 57 4.97 -12.00 6.86
CA PHE A 57 3.76 -11.65 7.60
C PHE A 57 2.87 -12.86 7.94
N ASP A 58 3.46 -14.06 7.97
CA ASP A 58 2.76 -15.34 8.17
C ASP A 58 2.05 -15.41 9.53
N THR A 59 2.53 -14.64 10.50
CA THR A 59 1.96 -14.51 11.84
C THR A 59 0.67 -13.69 11.88
N VAL A 60 0.31 -12.97 10.80
CA VAL A 60 -0.84 -12.07 10.77
C VAL A 60 -1.95 -12.67 9.90
N THR A 61 -2.92 -13.32 10.54
CA THR A 61 -4.04 -13.99 9.85
C THR A 61 -5.06 -13.02 9.25
N SER A 62 -5.15 -11.80 9.78
CA SER A 62 -6.14 -10.80 9.33
C SER A 62 -5.51 -9.77 8.40
N ARG A 63 -6.08 -9.65 7.19
CA ARG A 63 -5.64 -8.65 6.18
C ARG A 63 -5.72 -7.22 6.70
N SER A 64 -6.68 -6.90 7.56
CA SER A 64 -6.82 -5.56 8.15
C SER A 64 -5.74 -5.29 9.18
N ALA A 65 -5.38 -6.29 10.01
CA ALA A 65 -4.29 -6.16 10.97
C ALA A 65 -2.94 -5.99 10.28
N LEU A 66 -2.73 -6.75 9.20
CA LEU A 66 -1.56 -6.63 8.32
C LEU A 66 -1.47 -5.24 7.70
N ALA A 67 -2.60 -4.72 7.19
CA ALA A 67 -2.64 -3.37 6.63
C ALA A 67 -2.32 -2.33 7.69
N GLY A 68 -2.85 -2.49 8.91
CA GLY A 68 -2.53 -1.66 10.06
C GLY A 68 -1.04 -1.68 10.41
N MET A 69 -0.42 -2.87 10.44
CA MET A 69 0.99 -3.03 10.72
C MET A 69 1.87 -2.32 9.69
N ILE A 70 1.61 -2.53 8.39
CA ILE A 70 2.36 -1.86 7.33
C ILE A 70 2.05 -0.35 7.36
N GLY A 71 0.77 0.04 7.33
CA GLY A 71 0.37 1.46 7.30
C GLY A 71 0.88 2.30 8.48
N ASN A 72 1.07 1.69 9.65
CA ASN A 72 1.62 2.34 10.84
C ASN A 72 3.10 2.02 11.07
N ALA A 73 3.73 1.18 10.23
CA ALA A 73 5.16 0.91 10.33
C ALA A 73 5.91 2.20 10.02
N VAL A 74 6.73 2.63 10.97
CA VAL A 74 7.66 3.74 10.77
C VAL A 74 8.87 3.16 10.05
N PRO A 75 9.24 3.68 8.87
CA PRO A 75 10.43 3.21 8.16
C PRO A 75 11.68 3.49 9.04
N PRO A 76 12.56 2.48 9.24
CA PRO A 76 13.80 2.63 10.00
C PRO A 76 14.83 3.55 9.32
#